data_AF-A0A0M2NDX4-F1
#
_entry.id   AF-A0A0M2NDX4-F1
#
_cell.length_a   1.000
_cell.length_b   1.000
_cell.length_c   1.000
_cell.angle_alpha   90.00
_cell.angle_beta   90.00
_cell.angle_gamma   90.00
#
_symmetry.space_group_name_H-M   'P 1'
#
loop_
_entity.id
_entity.type
_entity.pdbx_description
1 polymer ?
#
loop_
_entity_poly.entity_id
_entity_poly.type
_entity_poly.pdbx_seq_one_letter_code
_entity_poly.pdbx_strand_id
1 'polypeptide(L)' 'MAEDPLASAPATDKTASPEETVSPRTQTVYWTPNGKVYHTTPDCSSLAKSKTILEGSAEESGKSRACRKCG' A
#
# COMPACT_ATOMS: atom_id res chain seq x y z
N MET A 1 2.41 -44.52 -31.40
CA MET A 1 1.55 -44.24 -30.23
C MET A 1 2.50 -43.87 -29.09
N ALA A 2 2.88 -42.60 -28.93
CA ALA A 2 2.16 -41.51 -28.26
C ALA A 2 2.18 -41.65 -26.73
N GLU A 3 3.29 -41.23 -26.11
CA GLU A 3 3.40 -40.99 -24.67
C GLU A 3 3.94 -39.56 -24.51
N ASP A 4 3.02 -38.61 -24.39
CA ASP A 4 3.27 -37.23 -23.98
C ASP A 4 2.44 -36.98 -22.71
N PRO A 5 3.08 -36.76 -21.57
CA PRO A 5 2.48 -35.94 -20.54
C PRO A 5 3.25 -34.62 -20.45
N LEU A 6 2.74 -33.64 -21.18
CA LEU A 6 2.77 -32.19 -20.95
C LEU A 6 3.48 -31.80 -19.65
N ALA A 7 4.72 -31.36 -19.82
CA ALA A 7 5.54 -30.81 -18.75
C ALA A 7 4.77 -29.73 -17.97
N SER A 8 4.75 -29.97 -16.67
CA SER A 8 4.38 -29.09 -15.56
C SER A 8 4.46 -27.60 -15.88
N ALA A 9 3.31 -26.93 -15.87
CA ALA A 9 3.23 -25.48 -15.77
C ALA A 9 3.81 -25.01 -14.41
N PRO A 10 4.70 -24.00 -14.35
CA PRO A 10 4.82 -23.20 -13.15
C PRO A 10 3.72 -22.14 -13.16
N ALA A 11 2.64 -22.40 -12.42
CA ALA A 11 1.77 -21.34 -11.93
C ALA A 11 2.50 -20.62 -10.80
N THR A 12 3.20 -19.53 -11.10
CA THR A 12 3.69 -18.51 -10.15
C THR A 12 4.00 -17.32 -11.06
N ASP A 13 3.24 -16.23 -11.02
CA ASP A 13 3.42 -15.23 -9.97
C ASP A 13 2.19 -14.30 -9.95
N LYS A 14 1.54 -14.23 -8.80
CA LYS A 14 0.53 -13.22 -8.47
C LYS A 14 0.56 -13.07 -6.96
N THR A 15 1.67 -12.57 -6.44
CA THR A 15 1.63 -11.92 -5.13
C THR A 15 2.64 -10.80 -5.14
N ALA A 16 2.16 -9.64 -5.56
CA ALA A 16 2.87 -8.38 -5.45
C ALA A 16 3.22 -8.18 -3.97
N SER A 17 4.43 -8.59 -3.62
CA SER A 17 5.12 -8.16 -2.42
C SER A 17 5.39 -6.67 -2.61
N PRO A 18 4.88 -5.75 -1.77
CA PRO A 18 5.37 -4.40 -1.82
C PRO A 18 6.82 -4.47 -1.35
N GLU A 19 7.72 -4.34 -2.32
CA GLU A 19 9.16 -4.23 -2.10
C GLU A 19 9.37 -3.05 -1.15
N GLU A 20 9.85 -3.34 0.06
CA GLU A 20 10.41 -2.34 0.97
C GLU A 20 11.66 -1.75 0.33
N THR A 21 11.45 -0.83 -0.61
CA THR A 21 12.48 0.10 -1.07
C THR A 21 12.75 1.05 0.08
N VAL A 22 13.79 0.73 0.84
CA VAL A 22 14.41 1.60 1.84
C VAL A 22 15.01 2.80 1.12
N SER A 23 14.16 3.80 0.86
CA SER A 23 14.54 5.14 0.40
C SER A 23 14.65 6.09 1.61
N PRO A 24 15.45 7.15 1.51
CA PRO A 24 16.05 7.84 2.67
C PRO A 24 15.01 8.52 3.57
N ARG A 25 14.58 7.84 4.65
CA ARG A 25 13.94 8.40 5.87
C ARG A 25 12.86 9.47 5.68
N THR A 26 12.22 9.56 4.52
CA THR A 26 11.01 10.35 4.32
C THR A 26 9.86 9.55 4.90
N GLN A 27 9.22 10.05 5.96
CA GLN A 27 8.10 9.36 6.58
C GLN A 27 6.96 9.25 5.57
N THR A 28 6.78 8.05 5.01
CA THR A 28 5.61 7.74 4.19
C THR A 28 4.36 7.91 5.04
N VAL A 29 3.41 8.68 4.52
CA VAL A 29 2.09 8.83 5.09
C VAL A 29 1.07 8.26 4.14
N TYR A 30 -0.10 7.98 4.69
CA TYR A 30 -1.21 7.33 4.02
C TYR A 30 -2.45 8.20 4.15
N TRP A 31 -3.23 8.32 3.09
CA TRP A 31 -4.44 9.12 3.14
C TRP A 31 -5.48 8.61 2.15
N THR A 32 -6.70 9.07 2.34
CA THR A 32 -7.74 8.87 1.34
C THR A 32 -7.89 10.11 0.49
N PRO A 33 -8.24 9.97 -0.81
CA PRO A 33 -8.47 11.11 -1.69
C PRO A 33 -9.54 12.05 -1.11
N ASN A 34 -10.60 11.50 -0.53
CA ASN A 34 -11.69 12.25 0.11
C ASN A 34 -11.44 12.57 1.60
N GLY A 35 -10.28 12.22 2.16
CA GLY A 35 -9.97 12.40 3.57
C GLY A 35 -9.51 13.81 3.92
N LYS A 36 -9.76 14.24 5.16
CA LYS A 36 -9.28 15.54 5.68
C LYS A 36 -7.91 15.48 6.36
N VAL A 37 -7.46 14.28 6.72
CA VAL A 37 -6.22 14.04 7.48
C VAL A 37 -5.34 13.01 6.78
N TYR A 38 -4.04 13.09 7.00
CA TYR A 38 -3.10 12.02 6.67
C TYR A 38 -2.86 11.13 7.90
N HIS A 39 -2.42 9.91 7.63
CA HIS A 39 -2.11 8.87 8.61
C HIS A 39 -0.64 8.49 8.46
N THR A 40 0.05 8.20 9.55
CA THR A 40 1.45 7.73 9.55
C THR A 40 1.55 6.20 9.48
N THR A 41 0.42 5.50 9.56
CA THR A 41 0.32 4.03 9.57
C THR A 41 -0.86 3.60 8.69
N PRO A 42 -0.70 2.51 7.89
CA PRO A 42 -1.77 1.96 7.08
C PRO A 42 -2.85 1.27 7.94
N ASP A 43 -2.49 0.76 9.12
CA ASP A 43 -3.37 0.01 10.03
C ASP A 43 -4.33 0.89 10.85
N CYS A 44 -4.33 2.20 10.61
CA CYS A 44 -5.24 3.09 11.33
C CYS A 44 -6.70 2.70 11.04
N SER A 45 -7.51 2.50 12.09
CA SER A 45 -8.88 1.98 11.93
C SER A 45 -9.80 2.86 11.08
N SER A 46 -9.48 4.16 10.95
CA SER A 46 -10.21 5.07 10.06
C SER A 46 -9.77 4.92 8.60
N LEU A 47 -8.48 4.63 8.38
CA LEU A 47 -7.90 4.44 7.07
C LEU A 47 -8.26 3.07 6.50
N ALA A 48 -8.14 2.01 7.31
CA ALA A 48 -8.42 0.62 6.93
C ALA A 48 -9.85 0.36 6.44
N LYS A 49 -10.80 1.27 6.75
CA LYS A 49 -12.19 1.22 6.24
C LYS A 49 -12.32 1.74 4.80
N SER A 50 -11.25 2.29 4.24
CA SER A 50 -11.27 3.00 2.96
C SER A 50 -10.89 2.05 1.83
N LYS A 51 -11.63 2.13 0.73
CA LYS A 51 -11.39 1.30 -0.46
C LYS A 51 -10.19 1.79 -1.30
N THR A 52 -9.82 3.05 -1.13
CA THR A 52 -8.74 3.70 -1.87
C THR A 52 -7.85 4.39 -0.85
N ILE A 53 -6.63 3.85 -0.71
CA ILE A 53 -5.57 4.38 0.14
C ILE A 53 -4.46 4.82 -0.80
N LEU A 54 -4.06 6.08 -0.67
CA LEU A 54 -2.90 6.65 -1.33
C LEU A 54 -1.78 6.75 -0.31
N GLU A 55 -0.54 6.61 -0.76
CA GLU A 55 0.66 6.67 0.06
C GLU A 55 1.72 7.53 -0.63
N GLY A 56 2.53 8.21 0.17
CA GLY A 56 3.53 9.14 -0.30
C GLY A 56 3.95 10.10 0.82
N SER A 57 4.33 11.32 0.49
CA SER A 57 4.75 12.32 1.47
C SER A 57 3.58 13.14 2.02
N ALA A 58 3.74 13.74 3.22
CA ALA A 58 2.70 14.62 3.80
C ALA A 58 2.37 15.82 2.88
N GLU A 59 3.37 16.31 2.14
CA GLU A 59 3.22 17.35 1.12
C GLU A 59 2.36 16.87 -0.05
N GLU A 60 2.60 15.66 -0.56
CA GLU A 60 1.85 15.06 -1.65
C GLU A 60 0.38 14.82 -1.27
N SER A 61 0.15 14.48 0.00
CA SER A 61 -1.22 14.31 0.51
C SER A 61 -2.06 15.59 0.39
N GLY A 62 -1.42 16.76 0.34
CA GLY A 62 -2.09 18.07 0.38
C GLY A 62 -2.86 18.31 1.68
N LYS A 63 -2.61 17.52 2.73
CA LYS A 63 -3.33 17.57 4.01
C LYS A 63 -2.45 18.18 5.07
N SER A 64 -2.91 19.26 5.68
CA SER A 64 -2.19 19.94 6.76
C SER A 64 -2.41 19.30 8.14
N ARG A 65 -3.31 18.31 8.25
CA ARG A 65 -3.72 17.71 9.53
C ARG A 65 -3.33 16.24 9.60
N ALA A 66 -2.63 15.86 10.67
CA ALA A 66 -2.41 14.47 11.03
C ALA A 66 -3.64 13.85 11.70
N CYS A 67 -3.82 12.54 11.55
CA CYS A 67 -4.87 11.81 12.23
C CYS A 67 -4.56 11.69 13.72
N ARG A 68 -5.46 12.21 14.56
CA ARG A 68 -5.36 12.20 16.04
C ARG A 68 -5.09 10.83 16.69
N LYS A 69 -5.30 9.72 15.99
CA LYS A 69 -5.09 8.35 16.51
C LYS A 69 -3.69 7.81 16.23
N CYS A 70 -3.07 8.21 15.13
CA CYS A 70 -1.78 7.64 14.70
C CYS A 70 -0.71 8.69 14.42
N GLY A 71 -1.06 9.98 14.30
CA GLY A 71 -0.13 11.08 14.10
C GLY A 71 -0.45 12.30 14.95
#